data_AF-A0A925B2J3-F1
#
_entry.id   AF-A0A925B2J3-F1
#
_cell.length_a   1.000
_cell.length_b   1.000
_cell.length_c   1.000
_cell.angle_alpha   90.00
_cell.angle_beta   90.00
_cell.angle_gamma   90.00
#
_symmetry.space_group_name_H-M   'P 1'
#
loop_
_entity.id
_entity.type
_entity.pdbx_description
1 polymer ?
#
loop_
_entity_poly.entity_id
_entity_poly.type
_entity_poly.pdbx_seq_one_letter_code
_entity_poly.pdbx_strand_id
1 'polypeptide(L)'
;FAGDYNVCPTDEDFAPGALPATDALVRPETRARFRALQWLGLTDGIRALQPRGPAYTFWDYQAGAWPRNQGLRIDHALLSAGLAERLVAAAPDRAERGHPQPSDHVPVVFDLA
;
A
#
# COMPACT_ATOMS: atom_id res chain seq x y z
N PHE A 1 9.07 10.01 -2.52
CA PHE A 1 9.11 9.58 -1.10
C PHE A 1 8.53 8.18 -1.03
N ALA A 2 9.18 7.24 -0.35
CA ALA A 2 8.69 5.86 -0.27
C ALA A 2 8.89 5.30 1.14
N GLY A 3 8.02 4.39 1.55
CA GLY A 3 8.12 3.67 2.83
C GLY A 3 6.77 3.14 3.31
N ASP A 4 6.77 2.62 4.53
CA ASP A 4 5.55 2.29 5.27
C ASP A 4 4.96 3.57 5.88
N TYR A 5 3.78 3.98 5.37
CA TYR A 5 3.08 5.16 5.86
C TYR A 5 2.04 4.83 6.94
N ASN A 6 1.80 3.55 7.25
CA ASN A 6 0.77 3.11 8.20
C ASN A 6 -0.60 3.75 7.94
N VAL A 7 -1.02 3.77 6.66
CA VAL A 7 -2.32 4.29 6.23
C VAL A 7 -2.88 3.44 5.11
N CYS A 8 -4.17 3.12 5.22
CA CYS A 8 -4.98 2.57 4.14
C CYS A 8 -5.85 3.72 3.55
N PRO A 9 -5.45 4.35 2.43
CA PRO A 9 -6.10 5.57 1.93
C PRO A 9 -7.60 5.42 1.62
N THR A 10 -8.01 4.22 1.19
CA THR A 10 -9.37 3.87 0.77
C THR A 10 -9.76 2.49 1.30
N ASP A 11 -11.02 2.09 1.12
CA ASP A 11 -11.52 0.79 1.58
C ASP A 11 -11.05 -0.38 0.69
N GLU A 12 -10.45 -0.09 -0.46
CA GLU A 12 -9.79 -1.09 -1.32
C GLU A 12 -8.36 -1.41 -0.85
N ASP A 13 -7.85 -0.62 0.11
CA ASP A 13 -6.50 -0.75 0.64
C ASP A 13 -6.43 -1.69 1.85
N PHE A 14 -7.53 -2.32 2.25
CA PHE A 14 -7.52 -3.40 3.24
C PHE A 14 -8.58 -4.44 2.90
N ALA A 15 -8.33 -5.69 3.31
CA ALA A 15 -9.29 -6.77 3.09
C ALA A 15 -10.56 -6.57 3.96
N PRO A 16 -11.74 -7.00 3.49
CA PRO A 16 -12.96 -6.94 4.28
C PRO A 16 -12.79 -7.60 5.66
N GLY A 17 -13.11 -6.85 6.72
CA GLY A 17 -12.98 -7.31 8.10
C GLY A 17 -11.54 -7.36 8.64
N ALA A 18 -10.53 -6.91 7.88
CA ALA A 18 -9.16 -6.85 8.37
C ALA A 18 -8.95 -5.75 9.42
N LEU A 19 -9.67 -4.63 9.32
CA LEU A 19 -9.57 -3.50 10.23
C LEU A 19 -10.95 -3.04 10.70
N PRO A 20 -11.14 -2.70 11.99
CA PRO A 20 -12.31 -1.97 12.45
C PRO A 20 -12.24 -0.49 12.02
N ALA A 21 -13.40 0.18 11.95
CA ALA A 21 -13.46 1.61 11.58
C ALA A 21 -12.72 2.56 12.55
N THR A 22 -12.41 2.09 13.77
CA THR A 22 -11.67 2.84 14.79
C THR A 22 -10.15 2.72 14.68
N ASP A 23 -9.67 1.84 13.79
CA ASP A 23 -8.24 1.56 13.61
C ASP A 23 -7.48 2.79 13.08
N ALA A 24 -6.27 3.01 13.62
CA ALA A 24 -5.45 4.17 13.31
C ALA A 24 -5.14 4.30 11.81
N LEU A 25 -5.01 3.19 11.08
CA LEU A 25 -4.68 3.16 9.65
C LEU A 25 -5.81 3.69 8.76
N VAL A 26 -7.05 3.72 9.25
CA VAL A 26 -8.25 4.11 8.48
C VAL A 26 -8.96 5.33 9.07
N ARG A 27 -8.48 5.90 10.17
CA ARG A 27 -9.07 7.11 10.77
C ARG A 27 -9.15 8.24 9.74
N PRO A 28 -10.24 9.04 9.76
CA PRO A 28 -10.40 10.18 8.85
C PRO A 28 -9.20 11.13 8.84
N GLU A 29 -8.60 11.38 10.01
CA GLU A 29 -7.43 12.25 10.18
C GLU A 29 -6.20 11.67 9.50
N THR A 30 -5.92 10.37 9.68
CA THR A 30 -4.80 9.68 9.03
C THR A 30 -4.94 9.73 7.50
N ARG A 31 -6.12 9.38 6.98
CA ARG A 31 -6.44 9.48 5.55
C ARG A 31 -6.35 10.92 5.03
N ALA A 32 -6.78 11.91 5.81
CA ALA A 32 -6.66 13.32 5.45
C ALA A 32 -5.20 13.77 5.34
N ARG A 33 -4.31 13.33 6.26
CA ARG A 33 -2.88 13.64 6.18
C ARG A 33 -2.22 13.02 4.96
N PHE A 34 -2.54 11.77 4.62
CA PHE A 34 -2.03 11.15 3.40
C PHE A 34 -2.52 11.88 2.13
N ARG A 35 -3.80 12.28 2.07
CA ARG A 35 -4.33 13.09 0.96
C ARG A 35 -3.65 14.45 0.85
N ALA A 36 -3.31 15.09 1.96
CA ALA A 36 -2.58 16.35 1.95
C ALA A 36 -1.19 16.21 1.29
N LEU A 37 -0.50 15.07 1.45
CA LEU A 37 0.75 14.81 0.73
C LEU A 37 0.53 14.72 -0.79
N GLN A 38 -0.53 14.04 -1.23
CA GLN A 38 -0.88 13.97 -2.65
C GLN A 38 -1.21 15.36 -3.22
N TRP A 39 -1.88 16.22 -2.46
CA TRP A 39 -2.18 17.59 -2.86
C TRP A 39 -0.96 18.51 -3.01
N LEU A 40 0.22 18.09 -2.57
CA LEU A 40 1.48 18.77 -2.93
C LEU A 40 1.89 18.52 -4.39
N GLY A 41 1.08 17.78 -5.16
CA GLY A 41 1.39 17.36 -6.53
C GLY A 41 2.15 16.03 -6.58
N LEU A 42 2.06 15.22 -5.53
CA LEU A 42 2.67 13.89 -5.48
C LEU A 42 1.67 12.81 -5.92
N THR A 43 2.15 11.86 -6.72
CA THR A 43 1.34 10.77 -7.28
C THR A 43 1.60 9.47 -6.53
N ASP A 44 0.55 8.78 -6.06
CA ASP A 44 0.66 7.41 -5.56
C ASP A 44 0.97 6.47 -6.73
N GLY A 45 2.18 5.89 -6.74
CA GLY A 45 2.67 5.11 -7.87
C GLY A 45 1.86 3.84 -8.15
N ILE A 46 1.36 3.14 -7.11
CA ILE A 46 0.50 1.97 -7.32
C ILE A 46 -0.81 2.42 -7.95
N ARG A 47 -1.43 3.48 -7.40
CA ARG A 47 -2.73 3.95 -7.88
C ARG A 47 -2.70 4.65 -9.23
N ALA A 48 -1.54 5.11 -9.68
CA ALA A 48 -1.36 5.61 -11.04
C ALA A 48 -1.55 4.52 -12.11
N LEU A 49 -1.06 3.30 -11.86
CA LEU A 49 -1.14 2.18 -12.81
C LEU A 49 -2.28 1.19 -12.50
N GLN A 50 -2.66 1.07 -11.22
CA GLN A 50 -3.76 0.24 -10.75
C GLN A 50 -4.76 1.09 -9.92
N PRO A 51 -5.67 1.83 -10.59
CA PRO A 51 -6.58 2.77 -9.92
C PRO A 51 -7.60 2.11 -8.97
N ARG A 52 -7.81 0.79 -9.11
CA ARG A 52 -8.85 0.02 -8.41
C ARG A 52 -8.33 -1.35 -8.00
N GLY A 53 -9.02 -1.97 -7.06
CA GLY A 53 -8.73 -3.32 -6.57
C GLY A 53 -7.59 -3.38 -5.56
N PRO A 54 -7.39 -4.57 -4.96
CA PRO A 54 -6.42 -4.77 -3.89
C PRO A 54 -4.99 -4.77 -4.42
N ALA A 55 -4.08 -4.19 -3.64
CA ALA A 55 -2.64 -4.21 -3.87
C ALA A 55 -1.92 -4.25 -2.52
N TYR A 56 -2.27 -5.25 -1.70
CA TYR A 56 -1.78 -5.37 -0.32
C TYR A 56 -0.27 -5.56 -0.28
N THR A 57 0.34 -4.97 0.75
CA THR A 57 1.78 -4.95 1.01
C THR A 57 2.12 -5.54 2.37
N PHE A 58 1.13 -5.71 3.25
CA PHE A 58 1.28 -6.19 4.61
C PHE A 58 0.25 -7.28 4.96
N TRP A 59 0.70 -8.30 5.70
CA TRP A 59 -0.15 -9.34 6.29
C TRP A 59 0.38 -9.72 7.67
N ASP A 60 -0.45 -9.47 8.69
CA ASP A 60 -0.19 -9.85 10.08
C ASP A 60 0.18 -11.34 10.19
N TYR A 61 1.11 -11.67 11.08
CA TYR A 61 1.49 -13.06 11.35
C TYR A 61 0.36 -13.88 11.98
N GLN A 62 -0.60 -13.23 12.62
CA GLN A 62 -1.68 -13.84 13.36
C GLN A 62 -2.83 -14.28 12.45
N ALA A 63 -3.64 -15.19 13.01
CA ALA A 63 -4.89 -15.68 12.43
C ALA A 63 -4.79 -16.26 11.01
N GLY A 64 -3.58 -16.47 10.46
CA GLY A 64 -3.40 -16.91 9.07
C GLY A 64 -3.81 -15.83 8.07
N ALA A 65 -3.51 -14.56 8.33
CA ALA A 65 -3.85 -13.46 7.42
C ALA A 65 -3.27 -13.65 6.01
N TRP A 66 -2.03 -14.14 5.90
CA TRP A 66 -1.39 -14.42 4.61
C TRP A 66 -2.12 -15.51 3.79
N PRO A 67 -2.32 -16.75 4.29
CA PRO A 67 -3.09 -17.78 3.56
C PRO A 67 -4.51 -17.36 3.19
N ARG A 68 -5.17 -16.51 4.00
CA ARG A 68 -6.52 -16.00 3.74
C ARG A 68 -6.55 -14.73 2.89
N ASN A 69 -5.39 -14.23 2.47
CA ASN A 69 -5.21 -12.96 1.77
C ASN A 69 -5.91 -11.77 2.47
N GLN A 70 -5.92 -11.77 3.81
CA GLN A 70 -6.43 -10.67 4.63
C GLN A 70 -5.34 -9.61 4.80
N GLY A 71 -5.00 -8.91 3.72
CA GLY A 71 -3.90 -7.95 3.69
C GLY A 71 -4.32 -6.50 3.80
N LEU A 72 -3.32 -5.65 4.03
CA LEU A 72 -3.40 -4.19 4.04
C LEU A 72 -2.41 -3.62 3.02
N ARG A 73 -2.71 -2.47 2.42
CA ARG A 73 -1.77 -1.67 1.61
C ARG A 73 -1.39 -0.43 2.40
N ILE A 74 -0.23 -0.50 3.05
CA ILE A 74 0.30 0.57 3.90
C ILE A 74 1.69 1.06 3.47
N ASP A 75 2.32 0.36 2.53
CA ASP A 75 3.58 0.76 1.91
C ASP A 75 3.30 1.50 0.60
N HIS A 76 3.83 2.72 0.47
CA HIS A 76 3.53 3.61 -0.66
C HIS A 76 4.80 4.23 -1.21
N ALA A 77 4.82 4.53 -2.51
CA ALA A 77 5.73 5.51 -3.10
C ALA A 77 4.92 6.67 -3.68
N LEU A 78 5.17 7.86 -3.15
CA LEU A 78 4.66 9.14 -3.63
C LEU A 78 5.70 9.78 -4.55
N LEU A 79 5.39 9.81 -5.84
CA LEU A 79 6.26 10.23 -6.93
C LEU A 79 6.05 11.72 -7.26
N SER A 80 7.12 12.44 -7.55
CA SER A 80 7.02 13.75 -8.20
C SER A 80 6.53 13.59 -9.64
N ALA A 81 6.05 14.67 -10.26
CA ALA A 81 5.55 14.64 -11.64
C ALA A 81 6.53 13.98 -12.63
N GLY A 82 7.81 14.37 -12.64
CA GLY A 82 8.80 13.80 -13.56
C GLY A 82 9.15 12.33 -13.30
N LEU A 83 8.97 11.82 -12.07
CA LEU A 83 9.09 10.38 -11.81
C LEU A 83 7.82 9.63 -12.22
N ALA A 84 6.65 10.23 -12.00
CA ALA A 84 5.37 9.65 -12.39
C ALA A 84 5.26 9.49 -13.93
N GLU A 85 5.78 10.45 -14.70
CA GLU A 85 5.85 10.37 -16.17
C GLU A 85 6.69 9.19 -16.68
N ARG A 86 7.68 8.75 -15.90
CA ARG A 86 8.57 7.65 -16.25
C ARG A 86 8.08 6.31 -15.70
N LEU A 87 6.99 6.28 -14.94
CA LEU A 87 6.52 5.07 -14.27
C LEU A 87 5.99 4.04 -15.28
N VAL A 88 6.61 2.86 -15.31
CA VAL A 88 6.28 1.75 -16.21
C VAL A 88 5.51 0.65 -15.49
N ALA A 89 5.95 0.29 -14.28
CA ALA A 89 5.31 -0.74 -13.46
C ALA A 89 5.36 -0.36 -11.97
N ALA A 90 4.37 -0.80 -11.20
CA ALA A 90 4.28 -0.61 -9.76
C ALA A 90 3.49 -1.76 -9.14
N ALA A 91 4.15 -2.63 -8.37
CA ALA A 91 3.48 -3.77 -7.76
C ALA A 91 4.15 -4.26 -6.47
N PRO A 92 3.39 -4.79 -5.50
CA PRO A 92 3.94 -5.53 -4.36
C PRO A 92 4.60 -6.85 -4.83
N ASP A 93 5.81 -7.13 -4.38
CA ASP A 93 6.49 -8.41 -4.63
C ASP A 93 6.02 -9.48 -3.65
N ARG A 94 4.88 -10.07 -3.97
CA ARG A 94 4.21 -11.07 -3.14
C ARG A 94 4.99 -12.36 -2.96
N ALA A 95 5.96 -12.65 -3.83
CA ALA A 95 6.76 -13.88 -3.73
C ALA A 95 7.58 -13.89 -2.43
N GLU A 96 8.07 -12.71 -2.01
CA GLU A 96 8.87 -12.55 -0.79
C GLU A 96 8.13 -13.00 0.48
N ARG A 97 6.81 -12.81 0.53
CA ARG A 97 5.98 -13.24 1.66
C ARG A 97 5.86 -14.76 1.78
N GLY A 98 6.16 -15.49 0.70
CA GLY A 98 6.09 -16.95 0.63
C GLY A 98 7.33 -17.68 1.16
N HIS A 99 8.42 -16.96 1.47
CA HIS A 99 9.64 -17.57 1.98
C HIS A 99 9.55 -17.99 3.46
N PRO A 100 10.45 -18.87 3.95
CA PRO A 100 10.56 -19.18 5.37
C PRO A 100 10.96 -17.94 6.18
N GLN A 101 10.33 -17.74 7.34
CA GLN A 101 10.55 -16.58 8.22
C GLN A 101 10.54 -15.23 7.47
N PRO A 102 9.51 -14.96 6.67
CA PRO A 102 9.45 -13.74 5.88
C PRO A 102 9.09 -12.56 6.79
N SER A 103 9.32 -11.34 6.29
CA SER A 103 8.68 -10.14 6.84
C SER A 103 7.15 -10.25 6.71
N ASP A 104 6.42 -9.53 7.54
CA ASP A 104 4.96 -9.33 7.44
C ASP A 104 4.63 -8.36 6.29
N HIS A 105 5.59 -7.52 5.92
CA HIS A 105 5.55 -6.70 4.70
C HIS A 105 6.19 -7.40 3.50
N VAL A 106 5.83 -6.95 2.30
CA VAL A 106 6.56 -7.24 1.06
C VAL A 106 7.16 -5.97 0.48
N PRO A 107 8.29 -6.08 -0.24
CA PRO A 107 8.77 -4.97 -1.07
C PRO A 107 7.70 -4.51 -2.05
N VAL A 108 7.69 -3.22 -2.36
CA VAL A 108 6.92 -2.67 -3.48
C VAL A 108 7.92 -2.20 -4.52
N VAL A 109 7.83 -2.76 -5.72
CA VAL A 109 8.76 -2.50 -6.82
C VAL A 109 8.13 -1.49 -7.76
N PHE A 110 8.91 -0.46 -8.13
CA PHE A 110 8.52 0.58 -9.07
C PHE A 110 9.57 0.65 -10.17
N ASP A 111 9.18 0.34 -11.40
CA ASP A 111 10.05 0.39 -12.57
C ASP A 111 9.85 1.72 -13.31
N LEU A 112 10.97 2.36 -13.65
CA LEU A 112 11.01 3.64 -14.37
C LEU A 112 11.74 3.49 -15.70
N ALA A 113 11.23 4.11 -16.76
CA ALA A 113 11.86 4.16 -18.09
C ALA A 113 13.12 5.04 -18.13
#